data_AF-A0AA38JEC3-F1
#
_entry.id   AF-A0AA38JEC3-F1
#
_cell.length_a   1.000
_cell.length_b   1.000
_cell.length_c   1.000
_cell.angle_alpha   90.00
_cell.angle_beta   90.00
_cell.angle_gamma   90.00
#
_symmetry.space_group_name_H-M   'P 1'
#
loop_
_entity.id
_entity.type
_entity.pdbx_description
1 polymer ?
#
loop_
_entity_poly.entity_id
_entity_poly.type
_entity_poly.pdbx_seq_one_letter_code
_entity_poly.pdbx_strand_id
1 'polypeptide(L)' 'IPDIYFDIQHLLSSDYVSSRIQFQCTPVKEFRGHSPNGQTISFVERVFYRFE' A
#
# COMPACT_ATOMS: atom_id res chain seq x y z
N ILE A 1 4.36 2.75 -10.52
CA ILE A 1 4.31 3.94 -9.65
C ILE A 1 5.75 4.24 -9.27
N PRO A 2 6.39 5.23 -9.88
CA PRO A 2 7.84 5.42 -9.83
C PRO A 2 8.35 5.89 -8.46
N ASP A 3 7.52 6.59 -7.69
CA ASP A 3 7.83 7.20 -6.40
C ASP A 3 7.13 6.47 -5.23
N ILE A 4 6.83 5.18 -5.39
CA ILE A 4 6.12 4.43 -4.35
C ILE A 4 6.98 4.31 -3.09
N TYR A 5 6.45 4.84 -2.00
CA TYR A 5 6.95 4.64 -0.65
C TYR A 5 5.94 3.82 0.14
N PHE A 6 6.41 2.88 0.96
CA PHE A 6 5.56 2.12 1.86
C PHE A 6 6.15 2.08 3.27
N ASP A 7 5.25 2.05 4.25
CA ASP A 7 5.55 1.98 5.68
C ASP A 7 4.70 0.87 6.33
N ILE A 8 5.36 -0.05 7.02
CA ILE A 8 4.70 -1.15 7.73
C ILE A 8 4.41 -0.65 9.15
N GLN A 9 3.16 -0.26 9.38
CA GLN A 9 2.74 0.35 10.65
C GLN A 9 2.44 -0.70 11.73
N HIS A 10 1.89 -1.84 11.31
CA HIS A 10 1.65 -2.97 12.19
C HIS A 10 1.96 -4.26 11.46
N LEU A 11 2.67 -5.17 12.13
CA LEU A 11 2.96 -6.51 11.65
C LEU A 11 2.71 -7.50 12.78
N LEU A 12 1.92 -8.53 12.49
CA LEU A 12 1.69 -9.66 13.40
C LEU A 12 2.00 -10.94 12.62
N SER A 13 2.67 -11.88 13.28
CA SER A 13 3.04 -13.17 12.69
C SER A 13 2.50 -14.30 13.56
N SER A 14 1.79 -15.22 12.90
CA SER A 14 1.31 -16.51 13.41
C SER A 14 1.29 -17.49 12.21
N ASP A 15 0.28 -18.36 12.10
CA ASP A 15 0.02 -19.17 10.90
C ASP A 15 -0.16 -18.32 9.61
N TYR A 16 -0.45 -17.03 9.79
CA TYR A 16 -0.50 -16.01 8.75
C TYR A 16 0.37 -14.82 9.18
N VAL A 17 0.89 -14.07 8.21
CA VAL A 17 1.45 -12.73 8.46
C VAL A 17 0.37 -11.71 8.14
N SER A 18 -0.10 -10.98 9.15
CA SER A 18 -1.01 -9.86 8.94
C SER A 18 -0.25 -8.55 9.03
N SER A 19 -0.58 -7.61 8.14
CA SER A 19 0.07 -6.32 8.11
C SER A 19 -0.90 -5.20 7.77
N ARG A 20 -0.67 -4.05 8.39
CA ARG A 20 -1.23 -2.77 7.97
C ARG A 20 -0.12 -1.96 7.33
N ILE A 21 -0.21 -1.77 6.02
CA ILE A 21 0.78 -1.08 5.20
C ILE A 21 0.20 0.27 4.78
N GLN A 22 0.92 1.35 5.04
CA GLN A 22 0.63 2.67 4.47
C GLN A 22 1.46 2.86 3.21
N PHE A 23 0.81 3.26 2.12
CA PHE A 23 1.44 3.61 0.87
C PHE A 23 1.34 5.12 0.64
N GLN A 24 2.37 5.66 0.00
CA GLN A 24 2.40 7.04 -0.49
C GLN A 24 3.03 7.05 -1.88
N CYS A 25 2.39 7.72 -2.83
CA CYS A 25 2.89 7.82 -4.19
C CYS A 25 2.15 8.84 -5.05
N THR A 26 2.69 9.14 -6.22
CA THR A 26 2.07 9.95 -7.27
C THR A 26 1.61 9.06 -8.43
N PRO A 27 0.30 8.88 -8.64
CA PRO A 27 -0.21 8.04 -9.72
C PRO A 27 0.16 8.61 -11.09
N VAL A 28 0.74 7.76 -11.96
CA VAL A 28 1.04 8.07 -13.37
C VAL A 28 -0.01 7.50 -14.35
N LYS A 29 -0.95 6.73 -13.82
CA LYS A 29 -2.14 6.19 -14.48
C LYS A 29 -3.30 6.25 -13.49
N GLU A 30 -4.52 6.04 -13.96
CA GLU A 30 -5.66 5.89 -13.07
C GLU A 30 -5.40 4.78 -12.05
N PHE A 31 -5.60 5.10 -10.78
CA PHE A 31 -5.33 4.18 -9.68
C PHE A 31 -6.37 4.35 -8.59
N ARG A 32 -7.12 3.27 -8.29
CA ARG A 32 -8.17 3.26 -7.26
C ARG A 32 -9.18 4.41 -7.39
N GLY A 33 -9.55 4.78 -8.62
CA GLY A 33 -10.48 5.88 -8.91
C GLY A 33 -9.86 7.29 -8.86
N HIS A 34 -8.55 7.40 -8.64
CA HIS A 34 -7.81 8.67 -8.75
C HIS A 34 -7.20 8.82 -10.13
N SER A 35 -7.49 9.93 -10.81
CA SER A 35 -6.84 10.31 -12.06
C SER A 35 -5.41 10.80 -11.84
N PRO A 36 -4.48 10.57 -12.78
CA PRO A 36 -3.08 11.00 -12.66
C PRO A 36 -2.95 12.51 -12.88
N ASN A 37 -3.03 13.30 -11.82
CA ASN A 37 -2.98 14.77 -11.86
C ASN A 37 -1.68 15.36 -11.27
N GLY A 38 -0.67 14.52 -11.01
CA GLY A 38 0.59 14.93 -10.39
C GLY A 38 0.52 15.15 -8.87
N GLN A 39 -0.63 14.91 -8.22
CA GLN A 39 -0.74 14.97 -6.77
C GLN A 39 -0.35 13.63 -6.14
N THR A 40 0.36 13.71 -5.02
CA THR A 40 0.63 12.56 -4.17
C THR A 40 -0.64 12.13 -3.45
N ILE A 41 -0.90 10.83 -3.45
CA ILE A 41 -1.95 10.19 -2.67
C ILE A 41 -1.34 9.33 -1.57
N SER A 42 -2.08 9.14 -0.48
CA SER A 42 -1.75 8.18 0.57
C SER A 42 -2.93 7.26 0.84
N PHE A 43 -2.68 5.97 0.97
CA PHE A 43 -3.73 5.00 1.27
C PHE A 43 -3.18 3.85 2.12
N VAL A 44 -4.10 3.02 2.60
CA VAL A 44 -3.83 1.93 3.53
C VAL A 44 -4.29 0.63 2.92
N GLU A 45 -3.45 -0.39 3.01
CA GLU A 45 -3.85 -1.77 2.80
C GLU A 45 -3.73 -2.56 4.11
N ARG A 46 -4.72 -3.42 4.34
CA ARG A 46 -4.71 -4.43 5.40
C ARG A 46 -4.65 -5.77 4.71
N VAL A 47 -3.56 -6.49 4.93
CA VAL A 47 -3.22 -7.71 4.20
C VAL A 47 -3.00 -8.86 5.17
N PHE A 48 -3.33 -10.06 4.71
CA PHE A 48 -3.06 -11.32 5.40
C PHE A 48 -2.37 -12.24 4.39
N TYR A 49 -1.13 -12.61 4.66
CA TYR A 49 -0.34 -13.53 3.84
C TYR A 49 -0.30 -14.91 4.49
N ARG A 50 -0.53 -15.94 3.67
CA ARG A 50 -0.20 -17.33 4.00
C ARG A 50 1.03 -17.73 3.18
N PHE A 51 2.01 -18.30 3.84
CA PHE A 51 3.19 -18.86 3.18
C PHE A 51 2.98 -20.38 3.00
N GLU A 52 3.37 -20.91 1.86
CA GLU A 52 3.38 -22.34 1.53
C GLU A 52 4.80 -22.80 1.25
#